data_AF-A0A7J3WWD9-F1
#
_entry.id   AF-A0A7J3WWD9-F1
#
_cell.length_a   1.000
_cell.length_b   1.000
_cell.length_c   1.000
_cell.angle_alpha   90.00
_cell.angle_beta   90.00
_cell.angle_gamma   90.00
#
_symmetry.space_group_name_H-M   'P 1'
#
loop_
_entity.id
_entity.type
_entity.pdbx_description
1 polymer ?
#
loop_
_entity_poly.entity_id
_entity_poly.type
_entity_poly.pdbx_seq_one_letter_code
_entity_poly.pdbx_strand_id
1 'polypeptide(L)'
;VGELDIEIPWDQPHNYAVVLKKRSHLVKKGLEQRDAAIRAGAEAALVMTYLNDELYMPGVSVLSEERPDFASQIIEKIKPEEKDVIIIAGAKEYKKAKYGALAAAQTLL
;
A
#
# COMPACT_ATOMS: atom_id res chain seq x y z
N VAL A 1 6.35 9.37 2.77
CA VAL A 1 7.01 8.25 2.04
C VAL A 1 8.25 7.86 2.81
N GLY A 2 8.45 6.57 3.12
CA GLY A 2 9.57 6.12 3.93
C GLY A 2 9.53 4.63 4.26
N GLU A 3 10.55 4.17 5.00
CA GLU A 3 10.57 2.85 5.61
C GLU A 3 9.48 2.76 6.69
N LEU A 4 8.85 1.60 6.78
CA LEU A 4 7.75 1.36 7.71
C LEU A 4 8.02 0.12 8.52
N ASP A 5 8.09 0.34 9.83
CA ASP A 5 8.11 -0.72 10.84
C ASP A 5 6.66 -0.99 11.24
N ILE A 6 5.98 -1.90 10.55
CA ILE A 6 4.61 -2.35 10.84
C ILE A 6 4.56 -3.86 10.67
N GLU A 7 3.66 -4.51 11.38
CA GLU A 7 3.43 -5.94 11.20
C GLU A 7 2.63 -6.17 9.91
N ILE A 8 3.34 -6.48 8.83
CA ILE A 8 2.77 -6.67 7.49
C ILE A 8 2.51 -8.18 7.27
N PRO A 9 1.49 -8.59 6.47
CA PRO A 9 1.17 -10.00 6.22
C PRO A 9 2.23 -10.83 5.45
N TRP A 10 3.49 -10.37 5.38
CA TRP A 10 4.59 -11.09 4.74
C TRP A 10 5.91 -10.93 5.52
N ASP A 11 6.83 -11.86 5.29
CA ASP A 11 8.12 -11.96 6.00
C ASP A 11 9.29 -11.33 5.21
N GLN A 12 9.04 -10.15 4.61
CA GLN A 12 10.07 -9.43 3.85
C GLN A 12 10.81 -8.48 4.79
N PRO A 13 12.16 -8.50 4.79
CA PRO A 13 12.96 -7.75 5.76
C PRO A 13 12.96 -6.24 5.51
N HIS A 14 12.59 -5.78 4.31
CA HIS A 14 12.50 -4.36 4.00
C HIS A 14 11.15 -4.01 3.38
N ASN A 15 10.55 -2.94 3.89
CA ASN A 15 9.26 -2.43 3.47
C ASN A 15 9.37 -0.93 3.17
N TYR A 16 8.69 -0.48 2.12
CA TYR A 16 8.64 0.92 1.75
C TYR A 16 7.21 1.31 1.38
N ALA A 17 6.68 2.38 1.98
CA ALA A 17 5.38 2.89 1.58
C ALA A 17 5.38 4.27 0.96
N VAL A 18 4.47 4.41 0.02
CA VAL A 18 4.12 5.63 -0.68
C VAL A 18 2.64 5.93 -0.40
N VAL A 19 2.35 7.20 -0.11
CA VAL A 19 0.98 7.70 -0.02
C VAL A 19 0.77 8.64 -1.20
N LEU A 20 -0.28 8.39 -1.98
CA LEU A 20 -0.70 9.26 -3.06
C LEU A 20 -1.97 9.99 -2.65
N LYS A 21 -1.88 11.33 -2.65
CA LYS A 21 -2.96 12.17 -2.16
C LYS A 21 -4.12 12.23 -3.15
N LYS A 22 -5.35 11.96 -2.67
CA LYS A 22 -6.61 12.10 -3.44
C LYS A 22 -6.66 11.32 -4.77
N ARG A 23 -6.02 10.13 -4.84
CA ARG A 23 -5.93 9.29 -6.06
C ARG A 23 -6.76 8.00 -6.02
N SER A 24 -7.57 7.75 -4.99
CA SER A 24 -8.33 6.50 -4.86
C SER A 24 -9.20 6.16 -6.07
N HIS A 25 -9.79 7.16 -6.73
CA HIS A 25 -10.61 6.99 -7.94
C HIS A 25 -9.87 6.39 -9.16
N LEU A 26 -8.54 6.41 -9.17
CA LEU A 26 -7.72 5.80 -10.22
C LEU A 26 -7.44 4.32 -9.95
N VAL A 27 -7.68 3.85 -8.73
CA VAL A 27 -7.44 2.45 -8.33
C VAL A 27 -8.71 1.65 -8.57
N LYS A 28 -8.65 0.67 -9.49
CA LYS A 28 -9.79 -0.23 -9.75
C LYS A 28 -9.77 -1.43 -8.80
N LYS A 29 -8.74 -2.28 -8.93
CA LYS A 29 -8.58 -3.51 -8.13
C LYS A 29 -7.26 -3.55 -7.36
N GLY A 30 -6.41 -2.53 -7.49
CA GLY A 30 -5.05 -2.52 -6.95
C GLY A 30 -4.10 -3.52 -7.60
N LEU A 31 -4.58 -4.36 -8.53
CA LEU A 31 -3.81 -5.40 -9.20
C LEU A 31 -2.76 -4.80 -10.14
N GLU A 32 -3.14 -3.75 -10.86
CA GLU A 32 -2.27 -3.04 -11.78
C GLU A 32 -1.06 -2.42 -11.07
N GLN A 33 -1.30 -1.83 -9.89
CA GLN A 33 -0.27 -1.27 -9.02
C GLN A 33 0.62 -2.37 -8.45
N ARG A 34 0.02 -3.47 -7.95
CA ARG A 34 0.78 -4.62 -7.43
C ARG A 34 1.70 -5.18 -8.50
N ASP A 35 1.17 -5.47 -9.69
CA ASP A 35 1.95 -6.05 -10.78
C ASP A 35 3.05 -5.09 -11.26
N ALA A 36 2.83 -3.78 -11.24
CA ALA A 36 3.87 -2.78 -11.50
C ALA A 36 4.98 -2.82 -10.43
N ALA A 37 4.64 -2.96 -9.15
CA ALA A 37 5.64 -3.13 -8.09
C ALA A 37 6.48 -4.39 -8.29
N ILE A 38 5.82 -5.52 -8.58
CA ILE A 38 6.50 -6.80 -8.81
C ILE A 38 7.44 -6.72 -10.02
N ARG A 39 6.99 -6.13 -11.14
CA ARG A 39 7.86 -5.92 -12.33
C ARG A 39 9.08 -5.04 -12.04
N ALA A 40 8.98 -4.12 -11.09
CA ALA A 40 10.10 -3.27 -10.65
C ALA A 40 10.99 -3.94 -9.58
N GLY A 41 10.71 -5.20 -9.23
CA GLY A 41 11.57 -6.03 -8.40
C GLY A 41 11.10 -6.21 -6.95
N ALA A 42 9.96 -5.66 -6.55
CA ALA A 42 9.38 -6.03 -5.26
C ALA A 42 8.91 -7.49 -5.25
N GLU A 43 8.92 -8.11 -4.07
CA GLU A 43 8.48 -9.50 -3.88
C GLU A 43 7.05 -9.55 -3.32
N ALA A 44 6.61 -8.47 -2.68
CA ALA A 44 5.25 -8.30 -2.19
C ALA A 44 4.80 -6.84 -2.38
N ALA A 45 3.49 -6.64 -2.56
CA ALA A 45 2.89 -5.33 -2.54
C ALA A 45 1.43 -5.38 -2.05
N LEU A 46 1.08 -4.40 -1.21
CA LEU A 46 -0.26 -4.16 -0.68
C LEU A 46 -0.72 -2.78 -1.17
N VAL A 47 -1.94 -2.73 -1.69
CA VAL A 47 -2.55 -1.51 -2.22
C VAL A 47 -3.86 -1.30 -1.49
N MET A 48 -3.99 -0.15 -0.85
CA MET A 48 -5.16 0.22 -0.05
C MET A 48 -5.65 1.62 -0.44
N THR A 49 -6.95 1.84 -0.32
CA THR A 49 -7.54 3.18 -0.43
C THR A 49 -8.21 3.56 0.88
N TYR A 50 -8.08 4.82 1.28
CA TYR A 50 -8.74 5.36 2.46
C TYR A 50 -9.98 6.16 2.06
N LEU A 51 -11.16 5.72 2.51
CA LEU A 51 -12.45 6.29 2.17
C LEU A 51 -13.39 6.17 3.38
N ASN A 52 -14.16 7.21 3.69
CA ASN A 52 -15.15 7.19 4.78
C ASN A 52 -14.59 6.68 6.12
N ASP A 53 -13.39 7.15 6.47
CA ASP A 53 -12.64 6.72 7.67
C ASP A 53 -12.21 5.24 7.72
N GLU A 54 -12.29 4.52 6.59
CA GLU A 54 -11.95 3.10 6.50
C GLU A 54 -10.86 2.81 5.46
N LEU A 55 -10.12 1.72 5.69
CA LEU A 55 -9.20 1.16 4.71
C LEU A 55 -9.88 0.07 3.89
N TYR A 56 -9.75 0.20 2.58
CA TYR A 56 -10.24 -0.77 1.62
C TYR A 56 -9.07 -1.44 0.91
N MET A 57 -9.18 -2.75 0.70
CA MET A 57 -8.42 -3.44 -0.35
C MET A 57 -9.28 -3.42 -1.62
N PRO A 58 -8.96 -2.58 -2.62
CA PRO A 58 -9.88 -2.29 -3.72
C PRO A 58 -10.31 -3.55 -4.48
N GLY A 59 -11.63 -3.78 -4.56
CA GLY A 59 -12.20 -4.95 -5.24
C GLY A 59 -12.04 -6.28 -4.52
N VAL A 60 -11.59 -6.28 -3.26
CA VAL A 60 -11.41 -7.48 -2.43
C VAL A 60 -12.24 -7.38 -1.16
N SER A 61 -11.93 -6.43 -0.27
CA SER A 61 -12.61 -6.33 1.03
C SER A 61 -12.45 -4.96 1.70
N VAL A 62 -13.26 -4.73 2.74
CA VAL A 62 -13.09 -3.62 3.68
C VAL A 62 -12.16 -4.09 4.78
N LEU A 63 -10.91 -3.64 4.73
CA LEU A 63 -9.86 -4.11 5.62
C LEU A 63 -10.12 -3.69 7.07
N SER A 64 -10.75 -2.53 7.27
CA SER A 64 -11.20 -2.06 8.59
C SER A 64 -12.21 -3.00 9.25
N GLU A 65 -13.03 -3.72 8.48
CA GLU A 65 -13.99 -4.68 9.02
C GLU A 65 -13.35 -6.06 9.24
N GLU A 66 -12.58 -6.56 8.27
CA GLU A 66 -12.01 -7.91 8.32
C GLU A 66 -10.79 -8.03 9.25
N ARG A 67 -9.99 -6.96 9.35
CA ARG A 67 -8.70 -6.92 10.07
C ARG A 67 -8.56 -5.59 10.83
N PRO A 68 -9.48 -5.27 11.77
CA PRO A 68 -9.56 -3.96 12.41
C PRO A 68 -8.26 -3.54 13.10
N ASP A 69 -7.57 -4.47 13.76
CA ASP A 69 -6.30 -4.19 14.44
C ASP A 69 -5.21 -3.75 13.46
N PHE A 70 -5.07 -4.48 12.33
CA PHE A 70 -4.10 -4.13 11.29
C PHE A 70 -4.47 -2.80 10.62
N ALA A 71 -5.75 -2.59 10.30
CA ALA A 71 -6.21 -1.33 9.71
C ALA A 71 -5.94 -0.13 10.63
N SER A 72 -6.22 -0.26 11.93
CA SER A 72 -5.99 0.81 12.91
C SER A 72 -4.50 1.17 13.01
N GLN A 73 -3.60 0.18 13.04
CA GLN A 73 -2.15 0.44 13.04
C GLN A 73 -1.70 1.22 11.80
N ILE A 74 -2.23 0.89 10.62
CA ILE A 74 -1.93 1.60 9.37
C ILE A 74 -2.43 3.05 9.46
N ILE A 75 -3.67 3.26 9.91
CA ILE A 75 -4.27 4.61 10.03
C ILE A 75 -3.48 5.47 11.03
N GLU A 76 -3.12 4.93 12.20
CA GLU A 76 -2.38 5.66 13.22
C GLU A 76 -0.97 6.08 12.76
N LYS A 77 -0.25 5.18 12.07
CA LYS A 77 1.11 5.45 11.59
C LYS A 77 1.15 6.34 10.37
N ILE A 78 0.27 6.10 9.40
CA ILE A 78 0.29 6.81 8.10
C ILE A 78 -0.51 8.11 8.15
N LYS A 79 -1.58 8.16 8.96
CA LYS A 79 -2.53 9.27 9.05
C LYS A 79 -3.05 9.69 7.67
N PRO A 80 -3.68 8.75 6.92
CA PRO A 80 -4.20 9.05 5.59
C PRO A 80 -5.33 10.09 5.64
N GLU A 81 -5.49 10.81 4.54
CA GLU A 81 -6.65 11.68 4.31
C GLU A 81 -7.64 11.01 3.36
N GLU A 82 -8.88 11.50 3.39
CA GLU A 82 -9.95 11.03 2.52
C GLU A 82 -9.52 11.00 1.05
N LYS A 83 -9.73 9.84 0.40
CA LYS A 83 -9.35 9.50 -0.99
C LYS A 83 -7.86 9.28 -1.23
N ASP A 84 -7.06 9.13 -0.18
CA ASP A 84 -5.66 8.74 -0.32
C ASP A 84 -5.51 7.27 -0.76
N VAL A 85 -4.41 6.99 -1.46
CA VAL A 85 -3.96 5.64 -1.78
C VAL A 85 -2.70 5.36 -1.00
N ILE A 86 -2.67 4.23 -0.30
CA ILE A 86 -1.51 3.72 0.41
C ILE A 86 -0.99 2.52 -0.35
N ILE A 87 0.29 2.56 -0.71
CA ILE A 87 0.98 1.43 -1.35
C ILE A 87 2.16 1.07 -0.46
N ILE A 88 2.24 -0.19 -0.05
CA ILE A 88 3.37 -0.73 0.69
C ILE A 88 3.98 -1.86 -0.14
N ALA A 89 5.28 -1.79 -0.42
CA ALA A 89 6.00 -2.84 -1.12
C ALA A 89 7.09 -3.45 -0.22
N GLY A 90 7.26 -4.76 -0.30
CA GLY A 90 8.22 -5.55 0.47
C GLY A 90 9.22 -6.27 -0.44
N ALA A 91 10.48 -6.37 -0.03
CA ALA A 91 11.51 -7.15 -0.72
C ALA A 91 12.70 -7.50 0.21
N LYS A 92 13.54 -8.44 -0.24
CA LYS A 92 14.81 -8.79 0.42
C LYS A 92 15.85 -7.68 0.41
N GLU A 93 15.76 -6.75 -0.53
CA GLU A 93 16.65 -5.60 -0.64
C GLU A 93 15.84 -4.30 -0.56
N TYR A 94 16.23 -3.37 0.32
CA TYR A 94 15.56 -2.08 0.48
C TYR A 94 15.32 -1.35 -0.86
N LYS A 95 16.31 -1.37 -1.75
CA LYS A 95 16.23 -0.72 -3.07
C LYS A 95 15.09 -1.28 -3.93
N LYS A 96 14.86 -2.59 -3.88
CA LYS A 96 13.77 -3.27 -4.60
C LYS A 96 12.41 -2.93 -4.02
N ALA A 97 12.27 -2.91 -2.69
CA ALA A 97 11.04 -2.47 -2.02
C ALA A 97 10.69 -1.02 -2.42
N LYS A 98 11.67 -0.11 -2.36
CA LYS A 98 11.52 1.28 -2.76
C LYS A 98 11.12 1.43 -4.23
N TYR A 99 11.81 0.75 -5.15
CA TYR A 99 11.49 0.81 -6.58
C TYR A 99 10.13 0.21 -6.91
N GLY A 100 9.75 -0.89 -6.26
CA GLY A 100 8.42 -1.45 -6.40
C GLY A 100 7.32 -0.47 -5.99
N ALA A 101 7.44 0.13 -4.80
CA ALA A 101 6.46 1.11 -4.33
C ALA A 101 6.36 2.34 -5.26
N LEU A 102 7.49 2.84 -5.77
CA LEU A 102 7.50 3.97 -6.69
C LEU A 102 6.92 3.61 -8.07
N ALA A 103 7.23 2.42 -8.60
CA ALA A 103 6.67 1.97 -9.88
C ALA A 103 5.15 1.78 -9.80
N ALA A 104 4.65 1.26 -8.68
CA ALA A 104 3.21 1.20 -8.41
C ALA A 104 2.58 2.59 -8.33
N ALA A 105 3.21 3.51 -7.60
CA ALA A 105 2.74 4.89 -7.49
C ALA A 105 2.69 5.61 -8.86
N GLN A 106 3.66 5.36 -9.74
CA GLN A 106 3.69 5.94 -11.09
C GLN A 106 2.46 5.61 -11.94
N THR A 107 1.79 4.49 -11.67
CA THR A 107 0.56 4.11 -12.40
C THR A 107 -0.66 4.98 -12.05
N LEU A 108 -0.55 5.85 -11.05
CA LEU A 108 -1.64 6.67 -10.49
C LEU A 108 -1.38 8.19 -10.62
N LEU A 109 -0.36 8.58 -11.41
CA LEU A 109 0.00 9.98 -11.65
C LEU A 109 -0.92 10.65 -12.68
#